data_AF-A0A257E4D6-F1
#
_entry.id   AF-A0A257E4D6-F1
#
_cell.length_a   1.000
_cell.length_b   1.000
_cell.length_c   1.000
_cell.angle_alpha   90.00
_cell.angle_beta   90.00
_cell.angle_gamma   90.00
#
_symmetry.space_group_name_H-M   'P 1'
#
loop_
_entity.id
_entity.type
_entity.pdbx_description
1 polymer ?
#
loop_
_entity_poly.entity_id
_entity_poly.type
_entity_poly.pdbx_seq_one_letter_code
_entity_poly.pdbx_strand_id
1 'polypeptide(L)'
;MIVVFFSSLSRLTEIEASHSRAHFLEKHGAQTSLESQLERVETAKNPTTGEIERHLSGPNIGLPRPPSAATHFLSHRDQLNAIHRAQLIFKRINLTASKEPMDMGKIIAEGYKKDGYEYGKTSKARVFLDEDGQPITAYGDF
;
A
#
# COMPACT_ATOMS: atom_id res chain seq x y z
N MET A 1 18.64 2.95 30.94
CA MET A 1 17.84 3.51 29.84
C MET A 1 17.74 2.44 28.77
N ILE A 2 16.61 1.72 28.68
CA ILE A 2 16.42 0.67 27.67
C ILE A 2 15.93 1.37 26.41
N VAL A 3 16.78 1.41 25.38
CA VAL A 3 16.37 1.86 24.04
C VAL A 3 15.59 0.71 23.42
N VAL A 4 14.26 0.82 23.39
CA VAL A 4 13.41 -0.12 22.66
C VAL A 4 13.57 0.20 21.17
N PHE A 5 14.31 -0.62 20.43
CA PHE A 5 14.34 -0.56 18.97
C PHE A 5 13.01 -1.08 18.43
N PHE A 6 12.09 -0.19 18.07
CA PHE A 6 10.91 -0.58 17.32
C PHE A 6 11.30 -0.91 15.87
N SER A 7 11.01 -2.13 15.43
CA SER A 7 11.19 -2.54 14.03
C SER A 7 10.23 -1.75 13.12
N SER A 8 10.58 -1.58 11.83
CA SER A 8 9.67 -0.93 10.86
C SER A 8 8.32 -1.64 10.76
N LEU A 9 8.30 -2.97 10.89
CA LEU A 9 7.07 -3.75 10.95
C LEU A 9 6.21 -3.34 12.15
N SER A 10 6.77 -3.34 13.36
CA SER A 10 6.04 -2.97 14.58
C SER A 10 5.42 -1.58 14.46
N ARG A 11 6.14 -0.63 13.86
CA ARG A 11 5.63 0.73 13.64
C ARG A 11 4.50 0.77 12.62
N LEU A 12 4.63 0.05 11.50
CA LEU A 12 3.56 -0.03 10.50
C LEU A 12 2.30 -0.68 11.08
N THR A 13 2.45 -1.74 11.87
CA THR A 13 1.33 -2.41 12.57
C THR A 13 0.61 -1.45 13.51
N GLU A 14 1.36 -0.68 14.31
CA GLU A 14 0.79 0.32 15.22
C GLU A 14 0.00 1.40 14.46
N ILE A 15 0.58 1.94 13.37
CA ILE A 15 -0.07 2.97 12.57
C ILE A 15 -1.35 2.41 11.92
N GLU A 16 -1.30 1.23 11.32
CA GLU A 16 -2.46 0.63 10.65
C GLU A 16 -3.58 0.32 11.64
N ALA A 17 -3.25 -0.27 12.79
CA ALA A 17 -4.22 -0.59 13.84
C ALA A 17 -4.90 0.66 14.43
N SER A 18 -4.25 1.83 14.36
CA SER A 18 -4.80 3.08 14.89
C SER A 18 -5.88 3.72 13.99
N HIS A 19 -6.05 3.25 12.76
CA HIS A 19 -6.97 3.84 11.79
C HIS A 19 -7.75 2.75 11.04
N SER A 20 -9.04 2.61 11.33
CA SER A 20 -9.89 1.50 10.86
C SER A 20 -10.05 1.37 9.34
N ARG A 21 -9.75 2.42 8.56
CA ARG A 21 -9.77 2.37 7.09
C ARG A 21 -8.39 2.12 6.47
N ALA A 22 -7.35 1.93 7.29
CA ALA A 22 -5.99 1.73 6.83
C ALA A 22 -5.75 0.27 6.47
N HIS A 23 -5.18 0.04 5.29
CA HIS A 23 -4.84 -1.31 4.80
C HIS A 23 -3.54 -1.30 3.97
N PHE A 24 -2.60 -0.40 4.28
CA PHE A 24 -1.32 -0.33 3.58
C PHE A 24 -0.42 -1.53 3.88
N LEU A 25 -0.26 -1.92 5.14
CA LEU A 25 0.57 -3.04 5.56
C LEU A 25 -0.15 -4.35 5.21
N GLU A 26 -1.43 -4.48 5.53
CA GLU A 26 -2.25 -5.65 5.20
C GLU A 26 -2.19 -6.00 3.69
N LYS A 27 -2.33 -5.02 2.79
CA LYS A 27 -2.44 -5.29 1.35
C LYS A 27 -1.13 -5.19 0.57
N HIS A 28 -0.19 -4.37 1.05
CA HIS A 28 1.02 -4.02 0.30
C HIS A 28 2.31 -4.24 1.09
N GLY A 29 2.22 -4.73 2.33
CA GLY A 29 3.38 -4.93 3.19
C GLY A 29 4.35 -5.97 2.66
N ALA A 30 5.62 -5.83 3.07
CA ALA A 30 6.71 -6.73 2.68
C ALA A 30 6.58 -8.17 3.23
N GLN A 31 5.61 -8.40 4.10
CA GLN A 31 5.23 -9.75 4.56
C GLN A 31 4.26 -10.46 3.61
N THR A 32 3.69 -9.75 2.62
CA THR A 32 2.94 -10.38 1.51
C THR A 32 3.92 -10.98 0.49
N SER A 33 3.41 -11.62 -0.57
CA SER A 33 4.25 -12.27 -1.58
C SER A 33 3.87 -11.86 -2.99
N LEU A 34 4.80 -12.04 -3.92
CA LEU A 34 4.51 -11.83 -5.34
C LEU A 34 3.33 -12.70 -5.82
N GLU A 35 3.29 -13.96 -5.38
CA GLU A 35 2.17 -14.89 -5.66
C GLU A 35 0.83 -14.37 -5.13
N SER A 36 0.79 -13.84 -3.90
CA SER A 36 -0.47 -13.31 -3.36
C SER A 36 -0.89 -12.00 -4.02
N GLN A 37 0.06 -11.21 -4.55
CA GLN A 37 -0.27 -10.07 -5.40
C GLN A 37 -0.81 -10.49 -6.77
N LEU A 38 -0.33 -11.60 -7.35
CA LEU A 38 -0.93 -12.17 -8.56
C LEU A 38 -2.37 -12.61 -8.31
N GLU A 39 -2.61 -13.39 -7.26
CA GLU A 39 -3.95 -13.83 -6.89
C GLU A 39 -4.88 -12.64 -6.61
N ARG A 40 -4.37 -11.58 -5.98
CA ARG A 40 -5.11 -10.35 -5.72
C ARG A 40 -5.57 -9.66 -7.00
N VAL A 41 -4.70 -9.53 -8.00
CA VAL A 41 -5.07 -8.85 -9.26
C VAL A 41 -6.00 -9.70 -10.13
N GLU A 42 -5.93 -11.03 -10.02
CA GLU A 42 -6.81 -11.95 -10.74
C GLU A 42 -8.21 -12.06 -10.10
N THR A 43 -8.27 -12.14 -8.77
CA THR A 43 -9.48 -12.59 -8.06
C THR A 43 -10.05 -11.56 -7.09
N ALA A 44 -9.35 -10.45 -6.85
CA ALA A 44 -9.64 -9.49 -5.78
C ALA A 44 -9.40 -10.02 -4.35
N LYS A 45 -8.71 -11.15 -4.19
CA LYS A 45 -8.40 -11.71 -2.88
C LYS A 45 -7.39 -10.85 -2.13
N ASN A 46 -7.70 -10.55 -0.87
CA ASN A 46 -6.78 -9.86 0.01
C ASN A 46 -5.58 -10.78 0.35
N PRO A 47 -4.34 -10.30 0.20
CA PRO A 47 -3.14 -11.13 0.34
C PRO A 47 -2.86 -11.55 1.79
N THR A 48 -3.48 -10.89 2.77
CA THR A 48 -3.33 -11.23 4.20
C THR A 48 -4.59 -11.90 4.76
N THR A 49 -5.79 -11.38 4.48
CA THR A 49 -7.03 -11.92 5.07
C THR A 49 -7.64 -13.06 4.27
N GLY A 50 -7.29 -13.21 2.99
CA GLY A 50 -7.88 -14.20 2.09
C GLY A 50 -9.32 -13.87 1.64
N GLU A 51 -9.88 -12.74 2.08
CA GLU A 51 -11.22 -12.31 1.69
C GLU A 51 -11.26 -11.77 0.25
N ILE A 52 -12.33 -12.03 -0.48
CA ILE A 52 -12.55 -11.45 -1.82
C ILE A 52 -13.15 -10.05 -1.66
N GLU A 53 -12.38 -9.02 -2.05
CA GLU A 53 -12.86 -7.64 -2.07
C GLU A 53 -13.94 -7.48 -3.15
N ARG A 54 -15.09 -6.91 -2.77
CA ARG A 54 -16.26 -6.73 -3.65
C ARG A 54 -16.67 -5.27 -3.74
N HIS A 55 -17.38 -4.93 -4.81
CA HIS A 55 -18.05 -3.63 -4.90
C HIS A 55 -19.11 -3.52 -3.80
N LEU A 56 -19.03 -2.48 -2.97
CA LEU A 56 -19.99 -2.22 -1.90
C LEU A 56 -21.20 -1.40 -2.35
N SER A 57 -21.15 -0.84 -3.57
CA SER A 57 -22.20 0.01 -4.12
C SER A 57 -22.14 0.04 -5.66
N GLY A 58 -23.18 0.59 -6.28
CA GLY A 58 -23.29 0.74 -7.73
C GLY A 58 -23.79 -0.52 -8.45
N PRO A 59 -23.79 -0.51 -9.80
CA PRO A 59 -24.37 -1.59 -10.61
C PRO A 59 -23.63 -2.94 -10.46
N ASN A 60 -22.39 -2.93 -9.99
CA ASN A 60 -21.55 -4.12 -9.81
C ASN A 60 -21.57 -4.64 -8.37
N ILE A 61 -22.49 -4.19 -7.51
CA ILE A 61 -22.53 -4.56 -6.09
C ILE A 61 -22.42 -6.08 -5.88
N GLY A 62 -21.56 -6.50 -4.96
CA GLY A 62 -21.29 -7.91 -4.66
C GLY A 62 -20.36 -8.62 -5.65
N LEU A 63 -20.05 -8.05 -6.82
CA LEU A 63 -19.04 -8.62 -7.73
C LEU A 63 -17.62 -8.38 -7.21
N PRO A 64 -16.67 -9.32 -7.45
CA PRO A 64 -15.26 -9.11 -7.15
C PRO A 64 -14.72 -7.83 -7.79
N ARG A 65 -13.87 -7.12 -7.06
CA ARG A 65 -13.29 -5.84 -7.47
C ARG A 65 -11.76 -5.95 -7.52
N PRO A 66 -11.19 -6.66 -8.50
CA PRO A 66 -9.75 -6.74 -8.62
C PRO A 66 -9.18 -5.34 -8.92
N PRO A 67 -8.04 -4.98 -8.30
CA PRO A 67 -7.38 -3.70 -8.52
C PRO A 67 -6.84 -3.60 -9.95
N SER A 68 -6.49 -2.39 -10.41
CA SER A 68 -5.76 -2.22 -11.69
C SER A 68 -4.31 -2.70 -11.63
N ALA A 69 -3.73 -2.75 -10.42
CA ALA A 69 -2.44 -3.35 -10.14
C ALA A 69 -2.38 -3.84 -8.68
N ALA A 70 -1.55 -4.85 -8.41
CA ALA A 70 -1.34 -5.41 -7.09
C ALA A 70 0.16 -5.54 -6.83
N THR A 71 0.63 -4.89 -5.76
CA THR A 71 2.06 -4.63 -5.56
C THR A 71 2.39 -4.73 -4.08
N HIS A 72 3.60 -5.19 -3.78
CA HIS A 72 4.11 -5.26 -2.41
C HIS A 72 5.46 -4.56 -2.29
N PHE A 73 5.70 -3.95 -1.13
CA PHE A 73 6.99 -3.35 -0.82
C PHE A 73 8.04 -4.43 -0.60
N LEU A 74 9.26 -4.19 -1.07
CA LEU A 74 10.40 -5.10 -0.85
C LEU A 74 10.92 -5.06 0.59
N SER A 75 10.59 -4.01 1.36
CA SER A 75 10.90 -3.94 2.79
C SER A 75 9.93 -3.06 3.56
N HIS A 76 9.68 -3.40 4.83
CA HIS A 76 8.89 -2.56 5.75
C HIS A 76 9.50 -1.17 5.92
N ARG A 77 10.84 -1.05 5.84
CA ARG A 77 11.51 0.24 5.92
C ARG A 77 11.14 1.15 4.76
N ASP A 78 11.06 0.61 3.55
CA ASP A 78 10.71 1.39 2.35
C ASP A 78 9.25 1.83 2.38
N GLN A 79 8.35 0.97 2.85
CA GLN A 79 6.95 1.33 3.09
C GLN A 79 6.82 2.46 4.11
N LEU A 80 7.50 2.34 5.26
CA LEU A 80 7.46 3.36 6.31
C LEU A 80 8.04 4.69 5.82
N ASN A 81 9.13 4.65 5.05
CA ASN A 81 9.74 5.84 4.44
C ASN A 81 8.80 6.52 3.43
N ALA A 82 8.07 5.74 2.62
CA ALA A 82 7.08 6.28 1.69
C ALA A 82 5.97 7.02 2.43
N ILE A 83 5.43 6.43 3.51
CA ILE A 83 4.41 7.07 4.37
C ILE A 83 4.95 8.37 4.96
N HIS A 84 6.13 8.35 5.58
CA HIS A 84 6.72 9.56 6.17
C HIS A 84 6.96 10.66 5.12
N ARG A 85 7.38 10.29 3.91
CA ARG A 85 7.59 11.26 2.84
C ARG A 85 6.28 11.90 2.38
N ALA A 86 5.22 11.12 2.22
CA ALA A 86 3.90 11.65 1.89
C ALA A 86 3.39 12.62 2.97
N GLN A 87 3.53 12.25 4.24
CA GLN A 87 3.17 13.11 5.37
C GLN A 87 3.98 14.42 5.40
N LEU A 88 5.27 14.36 5.03
CA LEU A 88 6.10 15.56 4.92
C LEU A 88 5.63 16.47 3.77
N ILE A 89 5.28 15.90 2.61
CA ILE A 89 4.73 16.66 1.48
C ILE A 89 3.40 17.31 1.88
N PHE A 90 2.52 16.56 2.56
CA PHE A 90 1.26 17.10 3.06
C PHE A 90 1.48 18.32 3.95
N LYS A 91 2.35 18.19 4.95
CA LYS A 91 2.70 19.28 5.89
C LYS A 91 3.31 20.50 5.22
N ARG A 92 4.01 20.34 4.09
CA ARG A 92 4.73 21.41 3.40
C ARG A 92 3.96 22.05 2.26
N ILE A 93 3.04 21.31 1.64
CA ILE A 93 2.36 21.72 0.41
C ILE A 93 0.84 21.61 0.60
N ASN A 94 0.26 20.42 0.47
CA ASN A 94 -1.14 20.11 0.72
C ASN A 94 -1.42 18.61 0.46
N LEU A 95 -2.66 18.19 0.74
CA LEU A 95 -3.11 16.80 0.62
C LEU A 95 -3.07 16.32 -0.84
N THR A 96 -3.38 17.18 -1.81
CA THR A 96 -3.32 16.84 -3.24
C THR A 96 -1.91 16.48 -3.65
N ALA A 97 -0.92 17.31 -3.30
CA ALA A 97 0.49 17.07 -3.61
C ALA A 97 1.02 15.78 -2.98
N SER A 98 0.54 15.40 -1.79
CA SER A 98 0.97 14.16 -1.13
C SER A 98 0.51 12.87 -1.82
N LYS A 99 -0.48 12.95 -2.72
CA LYS A 99 -1.04 11.81 -3.47
C LYS A 99 -0.28 11.53 -4.77
N GLU A 100 0.63 12.41 -5.17
CA GLU A 100 1.44 12.22 -6.37
C GLU A 100 2.47 11.10 -6.18
N PRO A 101 2.80 10.31 -7.22
CA PRO A 101 3.85 9.31 -7.14
C PRO A 101 5.20 9.95 -6.77
N MET A 102 5.83 9.41 -5.74
CA MET A 102 7.14 9.88 -5.28
C MET A 102 8.22 8.88 -5.69
N ASP A 103 9.22 9.33 -6.44
CA ASP A 103 10.41 8.52 -6.69
C ASP A 103 11.25 8.38 -5.42
N MET A 104 11.40 7.13 -4.95
CA MET A 104 12.12 6.78 -3.73
C MET A 104 13.63 6.59 -3.94
N GLY A 105 14.13 6.81 -5.16
CA GLY A 105 15.57 6.82 -5.49
C GLY A 105 16.20 5.42 -5.59
N LYS A 106 15.40 4.37 -5.41
CA LYS A 106 15.76 2.96 -5.62
C LYS A 106 14.50 2.14 -5.86
N ILE A 107 14.65 0.91 -6.34
CA ILE A 107 13.51 -0.02 -6.41
C ILE A 107 13.01 -0.34 -5.01
N ILE A 108 11.70 -0.18 -4.79
CA ILE A 108 11.03 -0.31 -3.49
C ILE A 108 9.84 -1.26 -3.48
N ALA A 109 9.31 -1.62 -4.65
CA ALA A 109 8.17 -2.53 -4.77
C ALA A 109 8.21 -3.31 -6.09
N GLU A 110 7.48 -4.41 -6.10
CA GLU A 110 7.21 -5.24 -7.28
C GLU A 110 5.77 -5.75 -7.27
N GLY A 111 5.28 -6.23 -8.42
CA GLY A 111 3.92 -6.71 -8.53
C GLY A 111 3.45 -6.91 -9.96
N TYR A 112 2.13 -6.90 -10.15
CA TYR A 112 1.46 -7.20 -11.41
C TYR A 112 0.45 -6.12 -11.79
N LYS A 113 0.38 -5.81 -13.09
CA LYS A 113 -0.73 -5.04 -13.69
C LYS A 113 -1.87 -5.96 -14.07
N LYS A 114 -3.11 -5.48 -13.97
CA LYS A 114 -4.30 -6.27 -14.33
C LYS A 114 -4.34 -6.65 -15.81
N ASP A 115 -3.92 -5.73 -16.67
CA ASP A 115 -3.88 -5.97 -18.10
C ASP A 115 -2.66 -6.85 -18.39
N GLY A 116 -2.92 -8.11 -18.77
CA GLY A 116 -1.89 -9.08 -19.14
C GLY A 116 -1.13 -9.72 -17.98
N TYR A 117 -1.42 -9.38 -16.72
CA TYR A 117 -0.69 -9.87 -15.54
C TYR A 117 0.82 -9.69 -15.68
N GLU A 118 1.21 -8.53 -16.21
CA GLU A 118 2.61 -8.21 -16.47
C GLU A 118 3.33 -7.92 -15.16
N TYR A 119 4.41 -8.67 -14.92
CA TYR A 119 5.31 -8.44 -13.79
C TYR A 119 6.11 -7.14 -13.97
N GLY A 120 6.25 -6.37 -12.88
CA GLY A 120 7.07 -5.16 -12.88
C GLY A 120 7.74 -4.86 -11.55
N LYS A 121 8.75 -3.98 -11.60
CA LYS A 121 9.41 -3.34 -10.45
C LYS A 121 9.29 -1.83 -10.55
N THR A 122 9.22 -1.12 -9.42
CA THR A 122 9.13 0.35 -9.40
C THR A 122 9.99 0.96 -8.31
N SER A 123 10.48 2.18 -8.59
CA SER A 123 11.04 3.07 -7.58
C SER A 123 10.03 4.05 -7.01
N LYS A 124 8.82 4.12 -7.58
CA LYS A 124 7.80 5.09 -7.20
C LYS A 124 6.84 4.51 -6.17
N ALA A 125 6.55 5.27 -5.13
CA ALA A 125 5.50 4.97 -4.16
C ALA A 125 4.38 5.99 -4.28
N ARG A 126 3.13 5.54 -4.14
CA ARG A 126 1.97 6.41 -3.97
C ARG A 126 1.34 6.13 -2.61
N VAL A 127 0.96 7.19 -1.91
CA VAL A 127 0.34 7.11 -0.58
C VAL A 127 -0.90 7.97 -0.57
N PHE A 128 -1.98 7.44 -0.03
CA PHE A 128 -3.20 8.20 0.24
C PHE A 128 -3.28 8.44 1.73
N LEU A 129 -3.28 9.72 2.10
CA LEU A 129 -3.55 10.17 3.46
C LEU A 129 -5.02 10.61 3.58
N ASP A 130 -5.54 10.62 4.80
CA ASP A 130 -6.75 11.34 5.13
C ASP A 130 -6.50 12.84 5.40
N GLU A 131 -7.54 13.57 5.77
CA GLU A 131 -7.48 15.01 6.04
C GLU A 131 -6.59 15.36 7.25
N ASP A 132 -6.37 14.41 8.17
CA ASP A 132 -5.49 14.56 9.33
C ASP A 132 -4.05 14.12 9.04
N GLY A 133 -3.77 13.64 7.81
CA GLY A 133 -2.46 13.15 7.40
C GLY A 133 -2.15 11.73 7.85
N GLN A 134 -3.16 10.96 8.28
CA GLN A 134 -3.01 9.55 8.60
C GLN A 134 -3.06 8.69 7.32
N PRO A 135 -2.17 7.70 7.17
CA PRO A 135 -2.12 6.87 5.97
C PRO A 135 -3.32 5.91 5.89
N ILE A 136 -4.04 5.97 4.76
CA ILE A 136 -5.12 5.05 4.41
C ILE A 136 -4.54 3.86 3.62
N THR A 137 -3.73 4.14 2.60
CA THR A 137 -3.04 3.11 1.83
C THR A 137 -1.71 3.63 1.30
N ALA A 138 -0.77 2.72 1.06
CA ALA A 138 0.52 2.99 0.46
C ALA A 138 0.90 1.79 -0.40
N TYR A 139 1.35 2.03 -1.63
CA TYR A 139 1.70 0.97 -2.58
C TYR A 139 2.76 1.45 -3.58
N GLY A 140 3.43 0.50 -4.25
CA GLY A 140 4.29 0.82 -5.38
C GLY A 140 3.45 1.21 -6.60
N ASP A 141 3.82 2.31 -7.27
CA ASP A 141 3.11 2.88 -8.43
C ASP A 141 3.76 2.41 -9.74
N PHE A 142 2.96 1.83 -10.65
CA PHE A 142 3.39 1.18 -11.90
C PHE A 142 2.48 1.55 -13.06
#